data_AF-A0AA47M891-F1
#
_entry.id   AF-A0AA47M891-F1
#
_cell.length_a   1.000
_cell.length_b   1.000
_cell.length_c   1.000
_cell.angle_alpha   90.00
_cell.angle_beta   90.00
_cell.angle_gamma   90.00
#
_symmetry.space_group_name_H-M   'P 1'
#
loop_
_entity.id
_entity.type
_entity.pdbx_description
1 polymer ?
#
loop_
_entity_poly.entity_id
_entity_poly.type
_entity_poly.pdbx_seq_one_letter_code
_entity_poly.pdbx_strand_id
1 'polypeptide(L)'
;MEDEEYRRLDREVKKSCRNDKRRWLEEKAREAQEAAEKNNTKTLYRIVRELTSSRSSSGVPTRSKDGRALLTDEEQEARWVEHFKEVLNQPIPSMLFNFDRETPAPTLNEKENGWTRPPTAKRKTGKCGNGLDARRWKEEEREAKKDMETDSEGRPKRDGCQLARSKKGRQRPE
;
A
#
# COMPACT_ATOMS: atom_id res chain seq x y z
N MET A 1 6.90 39.03 17.76
CA MET A 1 6.54 39.25 16.34
C MET A 1 7.20 38.22 15.43
N GLU A 2 8.49 37.90 15.59
CA GLU A 2 9.18 36.89 14.76
C GLU A 2 8.54 35.49 14.82
N ASP A 3 8.04 35.08 15.98
CA ASP A 3 7.36 33.78 16.15
C ASP A 3 6.06 33.65 15.35
N GLU A 4 5.34 34.75 15.10
CA GLU A 4 4.08 34.73 14.36
C GLU A 4 4.31 34.64 12.85
N GLU A 5 5.32 35.37 12.37
CA GLU A 5 5.75 35.31 10.98
C GLU A 5 6.30 33.92 10.62
N TYR A 6 7.13 33.34 11.50
CA TYR A 6 7.62 31.97 11.36
C TYR A 6 6.47 30.95 11.28
N ARG A 7 5.49 31.04 12.19
CA ARG A 7 4.31 30.15 12.17
C ARG A 7 3.48 30.31 10.91
N ARG A 8 3.35 31.54 10.37
CA ARG A 8 2.65 31.80 9.11
C ARG A 8 3.37 31.13 7.94
N LEU A 9 4.68 31.34 7.82
CA LEU A 9 5.49 30.75 6.75
C LEU A 9 5.52 29.22 6.84
N ASP A 10 5.66 28.64 8.03
CA ASP A 10 5.62 27.19 8.25
C ASP A 10 4.28 26.58 7.80
N ARG A 11 3.15 27.24 8.13
CA ARG A 11 1.82 26.81 7.65
C ARG A 11 1.72 26.88 6.13
N GLU A 12 2.24 27.94 5.52
CA GLU A 12 2.21 28.12 4.07
C GLU A 12 3.04 27.05 3.35
N VAL A 13 4.26 26.78 3.83
CA VAL A 13 5.12 25.71 3.29
C VAL A 13 4.42 24.35 3.41
N LYS A 14 3.87 24.01 4.59
CA LYS A 14 3.14 22.75 4.79
C LYS A 14 1.92 22.66 3.87
N LYS A 15 1.19 23.75 3.66
CA LYS A 15 0.05 23.82 2.74
C LYS A 15 0.50 23.60 1.30
N SER A 16 1.56 24.26 0.87
CA SER A 16 2.16 24.11 -0.46
C SER A 16 2.58 22.65 -0.71
N CYS A 17 3.32 22.03 0.21
CA CYS A 17 3.72 20.62 0.08
C CYS A 17 2.53 19.65 -0.02
N ARG A 18 1.45 19.90 0.73
CA ARG A 18 0.21 19.11 0.60
C ARG A 18 -0.46 19.32 -0.75
N ASN A 19 -0.44 20.55 -1.26
CA ASN A 19 -1.00 20.89 -2.56
C ASN A 19 -0.19 20.27 -3.70
N ASP A 20 1.14 20.30 -3.63
CA ASP A 20 2.03 19.63 -4.57
C ASP A 20 1.78 18.12 -4.61
N LYS A 21 1.68 17.49 -3.44
CA LYS A 21 1.33 16.06 -3.34
C LYS A 21 -0.03 15.77 -3.98
N ARG A 22 -1.03 16.62 -3.73
CA ARG A 22 -2.37 16.47 -4.31
C ARG A 22 -2.33 16.62 -5.83
N ARG A 23 -1.66 17.65 -6.34
CA ARG A 23 -1.48 17.88 -7.79
C ARG A 23 -0.83 16.68 -8.47
N TRP A 24 0.24 16.13 -7.89
CA TRP A 24 0.89 14.93 -8.41
C TRP A 24 -0.05 13.71 -8.42
N LEU A 25 -0.85 13.52 -7.38
CA LEU A 25 -1.84 12.43 -7.33
C LEU A 25 -2.94 12.60 -8.38
N GLU A 26 -3.45 13.83 -8.57
CA GLU A 26 -4.46 14.14 -9.59
C GLU A 26 -3.93 13.92 -11.00
N GLU A 27 -2.68 14.33 -11.28
CA GLU A 27 -2.02 14.08 -12.56
C GLU A 27 -1.88 12.58 -12.84
N LYS A 28 -1.40 11.80 -11.87
CA LYS A 28 -1.30 10.34 -11.98
C LYS A 28 -2.66 9.68 -12.15
N ALA A 29 -3.70 10.17 -11.47
CA ALA A 29 -5.07 9.67 -11.63
C ALA A 29 -5.60 9.95 -13.04
N ARG A 30 -5.32 11.14 -13.60
CA ARG A 30 -5.69 11.49 -14.99
C ARG A 30 -4.98 10.57 -15.99
N GLU A 31 -3.67 10.34 -15.83
CA GLU A 31 -2.92 9.39 -16.67
C GLU A 31 -3.50 7.97 -16.60
N ALA A 32 -3.91 7.52 -15.41
CA ALA A 32 -4.55 6.22 -15.24
C ALA A 32 -5.91 6.17 -15.96
N GLN A 33 -6.72 7.21 -15.86
CA GLN A 33 -8.00 7.30 -16.56
C GLN A 33 -7.80 7.26 -18.09
N GLU A 34 -6.89 8.06 -18.64
CA GLU A 34 -6.59 8.04 -20.07
C GLU A 34 -6.09 6.66 -20.55
N ALA A 35 -5.26 5.99 -19.74
CA ALA A 35 -4.80 4.65 -20.05
C ALA A 35 -5.95 3.64 -20.07
N ALA A 36 -6.92 3.77 -19.15
CA ALA A 36 -8.12 2.95 -19.12
C ALA A 36 -9.02 3.20 -20.34
N GLU A 37 -9.23 4.46 -20.72
CA GLU A 37 -9.99 4.84 -21.92
C GLU A 37 -9.35 4.29 -23.20
N LYS A 38 -8.01 4.29 -23.28
CA LYS A 38 -7.24 3.73 -24.39
C LYS A 38 -7.10 2.20 -24.32
N ASN A 39 -7.71 1.53 -23.34
CA ASN A 39 -7.57 0.09 -23.06
C ASN A 39 -6.10 -0.37 -22.88
N ASN A 40 -5.20 0.52 -22.45
CA ASN A 40 -3.80 0.20 -22.17
C ASN A 40 -3.64 -0.32 -20.73
N THR A 41 -3.99 -1.59 -20.54
CA THR A 41 -3.97 -2.27 -19.24
C THR A 41 -2.58 -2.29 -18.59
N LYS A 42 -1.51 -2.41 -19.39
CA LYS A 42 -0.12 -2.41 -18.90
C LYS A 42 0.24 -1.08 -18.23
N THR A 43 -0.09 0.04 -18.87
CA THR A 43 0.18 1.37 -18.33
C THR A 43 -0.67 1.66 -17.10
N LEU A 44 -1.96 1.30 -17.14
CA LEU A 44 -2.86 1.42 -16.00
C LEU A 44 -2.30 0.67 -14.77
N TYR A 45 -1.92 -0.60 -14.94
CA TYR A 45 -1.36 -1.40 -13.84
C TYR A 45 -0.07 -0.81 -13.29
N ARG A 46 0.83 -0.30 -14.16
CA ARG A 46 2.06 0.37 -13.73
C ARG A 46 1.77 1.58 -12.86
N ILE A 47 0.81 2.43 -13.25
CA ILE A 47 0.44 3.64 -12.49
C ILE A 47 -0.20 3.27 -11.16
N VAL A 48 -1.14 2.30 -11.15
CA VAL A 48 -1.76 1.82 -9.91
C VAL A 48 -0.71 1.23 -8.98
N ARG A 49 0.25 0.47 -9.51
CA ARG A 49 1.37 -0.06 -8.72
C ARG A 49 2.25 1.06 -8.17
N GLU A 50 2.54 2.11 -8.95
CA GLU A 50 3.28 3.29 -8.46
C GLU A 50 2.55 3.97 -7.29
N LEU A 51 1.24 4.17 -7.40
CA LEU A 51 0.40 4.81 -6.37
C LEU A 51 0.23 3.96 -5.10
N THR A 52 0.10 2.64 -5.26
CA THR A 52 -0.19 1.71 -4.15
C THR A 52 1.06 1.08 -3.56
N SER A 53 2.17 1.07 -4.29
CA SER A 53 3.44 0.61 -3.75
C SER A 53 3.82 1.51 -2.58
N SER A 54 3.68 0.97 -1.37
CA SER A 54 4.45 1.49 -0.25
C SER A 54 5.89 1.45 -0.71
N ARG A 55 6.59 2.60 -0.67
CA ARG A 55 8.04 2.66 -0.80
C ARG A 55 8.64 1.93 0.42
N SER A 56 8.53 0.60 0.42
CA SER A 56 9.27 -0.26 1.33
C SER A 56 10.72 0.09 1.07
N SER A 57 11.35 0.74 2.04
CA SER A 57 12.76 1.12 2.00
C SER A 57 13.56 0.02 1.32
N SER A 58 14.04 0.32 0.11
CA SER A 58 15.01 -0.51 -0.58
C SER A 58 16.34 -0.37 0.14
N GLY A 59 16.97 -1.51 0.41
CA GLY A 59 18.30 -1.59 0.99
C GLY A 59 18.28 -1.70 2.51
N VAL A 60 17.81 -2.82 3.05
CA VAL A 60 18.33 -3.26 4.35
C VAL A 60 19.82 -3.48 4.11
N PRO A 61 20.73 -2.71 4.72
CA PRO A 61 22.15 -2.88 4.47
C PRO A 61 22.56 -4.28 4.95
N THR A 62 23.41 -4.96 4.18
CA THR A 62 23.83 -6.34 4.47
C THR A 62 24.46 -6.39 5.87
N ARG A 63 24.11 -7.40 6.67
CA ARG A 63 24.66 -7.52 8.03
C ARG A 63 26.00 -8.25 8.00
N SER A 64 26.97 -7.69 8.70
CA SER A 64 28.22 -8.35 9.05
C SER A 64 27.96 -9.58 9.95
N LYS A 65 28.96 -10.44 10.08
CA LYS A 65 28.94 -11.62 10.96
C LYS A 65 28.66 -11.24 12.43
N ASP A 66 29.16 -10.09 12.85
CA ASP A 66 28.91 -9.51 14.19
C ASP A 66 27.55 -8.80 14.31
N GLY A 67 26.69 -8.91 13.29
CA GLY A 67 25.34 -8.35 13.28
C GLY A 67 25.27 -6.84 13.02
N ARG A 68 26.37 -6.15 12.70
CA ARG A 68 26.40 -4.73 12.31
C ARG A 68 25.94 -4.53 10.86
N ALA A 69 25.24 -3.44 10.57
CA ALA A 69 24.82 -3.12 9.20
C ALA A 69 25.98 -2.49 8.42
N LEU A 70 26.27 -3.01 7.23
CA LEU A 70 27.34 -2.55 6.35
C LEU A 70 26.80 -1.48 5.41
N LEU A 71 27.36 -0.27 5.47
CA LEU A 71 26.82 0.91 4.77
C LEU A 71 27.55 1.20 3.45
N THR A 72 28.79 0.73 3.29
CA THR A 72 29.57 0.91 2.06
C THR A 72 29.41 -0.30 1.14
N ASP A 73 29.54 -0.08 -0.17
CA ASP A 73 29.40 -1.16 -1.16
C ASP A 73 30.57 -2.16 -1.07
N GLU A 74 31.79 -1.66 -0.84
CA GLU A 74 33.00 -2.48 -0.67
C GLU A 74 32.89 -3.46 0.50
N GLU A 75 32.38 -3.02 1.65
CA GLU A 75 32.17 -3.88 2.81
C GLU A 75 31.10 -4.94 2.54
N GLN A 76 30.03 -4.56 1.83
CA GLN A 76 28.98 -5.50 1.45
C GLN A 76 29.53 -6.57 0.52
N GLU A 77 30.29 -6.21 -0.51
CA GLU A 77 30.93 -7.16 -1.42
C GLU A 77 31.89 -8.11 -0.70
N ALA A 78 32.73 -7.58 0.19
CA ALA A 78 33.63 -8.40 1.00
C ALA A 78 32.85 -9.41 1.87
N ARG A 79 31.71 -8.98 2.45
CA ARG A 79 30.83 -9.86 3.23
C ARG A 79 30.16 -10.93 2.37
N TRP A 80 29.74 -10.61 1.15
CA TRP A 80 29.22 -11.59 0.20
C TRP A 80 30.27 -12.65 -0.14
N VAL A 81 31.50 -12.23 -0.40
CA VAL A 81 32.62 -13.15 -0.71
C VAL A 81 32.92 -14.08 0.47
N GLU A 82 32.97 -13.56 1.70
CA GLU A 82 33.17 -14.37 2.92
C GLU A 82 32.02 -15.39 3.07
N HIS A 83 30.77 -14.93 2.99
CA HIS A 83 29.60 -15.79 3.17
C HIS A 83 29.54 -16.92 2.15
N PHE A 84 29.75 -16.62 0.85
CA PHE A 84 29.72 -17.65 -0.18
C PHE A 84 30.89 -18.62 -0.08
N LYS A 85 32.07 -18.17 0.36
CA LYS A 85 33.20 -19.07 0.62
C LYS A 85 32.87 -20.06 1.74
N GLU A 86 32.29 -19.59 2.85
CA GLU A 86 31.89 -20.44 3.98
C GLU A 86 30.79 -21.44 3.61
N VAL A 87 29.84 -21.05 2.76
CA VAL A 87 28.69 -21.89 2.40
C VAL A 87 29.03 -22.90 1.30
N LEU A 88 29.74 -22.49 0.25
CA LEU A 88 29.95 -23.31 -0.94
C LEU A 88 31.21 -24.17 -0.88
N ASN A 89 32.26 -23.74 -0.17
CA ASN A 89 33.53 -24.47 -0.10
C ASN A 89 33.65 -25.31 1.20
N GLN A 90 32.54 -25.86 1.68
CA GLN A 90 32.59 -26.75 2.85
C GLN A 90 33.23 -28.08 2.47
N PRO A 91 34.07 -28.66 3.35
CA PRO A 91 34.60 -29.99 3.13
C PRO A 91 33.44 -31.00 3.05
N ILE A 92 33.65 -32.09 2.32
CA ILE A 92 32.68 -33.18 2.23
C ILE A 92 32.33 -33.61 3.67
N PRO A 93 31.04 -33.54 4.07
CA PRO A 93 30.66 -33.89 5.42
C PRO A 93 31.03 -35.35 5.70
N SER A 94 31.62 -35.61 6.87
CA SER A 94 32.05 -36.94 7.29
C SER A 94 30.90 -37.95 7.41
N MET A 95 29.68 -37.44 7.59
CA MET A 95 28.44 -38.21 7.61
C MET A 95 27.63 -37.86 6.35
N LEU A 96 27.82 -38.64 5.29
CA LEU A 96 26.90 -38.61 4.15
C LEU A 96 25.58 -39.24 4.60
N PHE A 97 24.48 -38.53 4.39
CA PHE A 97 23.15 -39.07 4.65
C PHE A 97 22.90 -40.20 3.64
N ASN A 98 22.84 -41.43 4.12
CA ASN A 98 22.58 -42.60 3.29
C ASN A 98 21.10 -42.62 2.89
N PHE A 99 20.82 -42.27 1.63
CA PHE A 99 19.47 -42.34 1.06
C PHE A 99 18.92 -43.77 1.02
N ASP A 100 19.79 -44.78 0.97
CA ASP A 100 19.41 -46.20 0.93
C ASP A 100 18.95 -46.74 2.29
N ARG A 101 19.06 -45.94 3.36
CA ARG A 101 18.53 -46.31 4.67
C ARG A 101 17.03 -46.00 4.70
N GLU A 102 16.26 -46.81 3.98
CA GLU A 102 14.83 -46.93 4.22
C GLU A 102 14.65 -47.39 5.67
N THR A 103 14.39 -46.44 6.59
CA THR A 103 13.58 -46.81 7.74
C THR A 103 12.27 -47.32 7.16
N PRO A 104 11.87 -48.58 7.40
CA PRO A 104 10.58 -49.04 6.91
C PRO A 104 9.56 -48.02 7.39
N ALA A 105 8.88 -47.38 6.45
CA ALA A 105 7.88 -46.37 6.76
C ALA A 105 6.96 -47.00 7.81
N PRO A 106 6.69 -46.32 8.95
CA PRO A 106 5.67 -46.81 9.86
C PRO A 106 4.45 -47.03 8.99
N THR A 107 3.95 -48.27 8.96
CA THR A 107 2.83 -48.68 8.11
C THR A 107 1.66 -47.76 8.45
N LEU A 108 1.47 -46.71 7.65
CA LEU A 108 0.31 -45.85 7.73
C LEU A 108 -0.83 -46.72 7.20
N ASN A 109 -1.58 -47.30 8.14
CA ASN A 109 -2.90 -47.84 7.93
C ASN A 109 -3.74 -46.84 7.12
N GLU A 110 -3.83 -47.07 5.80
CA GLU A 110 -4.50 -46.20 4.82
C GLU A 110 -6.00 -45.99 5.07
N LYS A 111 -6.58 -46.67 6.07
CA LYS A 111 -8.01 -46.67 6.34
C LYS A 111 -8.50 -45.54 7.25
N GLU A 112 -7.64 -44.68 7.79
CA GLU A 112 -8.11 -43.62 8.71
C GLU A 112 -7.73 -42.19 8.29
N ASN A 113 -6.87 -41.99 7.29
CA ASN A 113 -6.37 -40.67 6.95
C ASN A 113 -7.00 -40.15 5.65
N GLY A 114 -8.32 -40.01 5.67
CA GLY A 114 -9.01 -39.20 4.68
C GLY A 114 -8.52 -37.76 4.80
N TRP A 115 -7.85 -37.23 3.78
CA TRP A 115 -7.60 -35.79 3.64
C TRP A 115 -8.93 -35.07 3.39
N THR A 116 -9.77 -34.98 4.41
CA THR A 116 -10.91 -34.07 4.39
C THR A 116 -10.35 -32.66 4.55
N ARG A 117 -10.51 -31.82 3.52
CA ARG A 117 -10.26 -30.38 3.65
C ARG A 117 -11.02 -29.91 4.89
N PRO A 118 -10.35 -29.33 5.92
CA PRO A 118 -11.07 -28.78 7.05
C PRO A 118 -12.06 -27.73 6.50
N PRO A 119 -13.30 -27.67 7.02
CA PRO A 119 -14.24 -26.65 6.61
C PRO A 119 -13.57 -25.30 6.79
N THR A 120 -13.65 -24.46 5.76
CA THR A 120 -13.05 -23.13 5.77
C THR A 120 -13.69 -22.33 6.89
N ALA A 121 -13.02 -22.28 8.04
CA ALA A 121 -13.39 -21.35 9.10
C ALA A 121 -13.31 -19.96 8.46
N LYS A 122 -14.45 -19.28 8.35
CA LYS A 122 -14.46 -17.88 7.95
C LYS A 122 -13.56 -17.16 8.92
N ARG A 123 -12.37 -16.76 8.46
CA ARG A 123 -11.52 -15.81 9.16
C ARG A 123 -12.44 -14.65 9.51
N LYS A 124 -12.68 -14.43 10.81
CA LYS A 124 -13.19 -13.14 11.25
C LYS A 124 -12.20 -12.14 10.69
N THR A 125 -12.65 -11.30 9.77
CA THR A 125 -11.98 -10.06 9.48
C THR A 125 -12.02 -9.29 10.79
N GLY A 126 -10.98 -9.50 11.61
CA GLY A 126 -10.65 -8.56 12.67
C GLY A 126 -10.59 -7.22 11.97
N LYS A 127 -11.53 -6.35 12.33
CA LYS A 127 -11.60 -4.97 11.88
C LYS A 127 -10.23 -4.37 12.18
N CYS A 128 -9.34 -4.30 11.18
CA CYS A 128 -8.12 -3.54 11.30
C CYS A 128 -8.58 -2.09 11.51
N GLY A 129 -8.35 -1.60 12.71
CA GLY A 129 -8.86 -0.34 13.18
C GLY A 129 -8.17 0.81 12.50
N ASN A 130 -8.63 1.19 11.32
CA ASN A 130 -8.47 2.57 10.83
C ASN A 130 -9.73 3.35 11.23
N GLY A 131 -10.00 3.40 12.53
CA GLY A 131 -11.12 4.16 13.10
C GLY A 131 -10.80 5.63 13.37
N LEU A 132 -9.53 6.01 13.30
CA LEU A 132 -9.07 7.37 13.61
C LEU A 132 -9.15 8.32 12.40
N ASP A 133 -9.01 7.79 11.18
CA ASP A 133 -9.05 8.60 9.95
C ASP A 133 -10.49 9.06 9.62
N ALA A 134 -11.46 8.16 9.72
CA ALA A 134 -12.87 8.47 9.43
C ALA A 134 -13.49 9.50 10.38
N ARG A 135 -13.01 9.60 11.64
CA ARG A 135 -13.49 10.64 12.57
C ARG A 135 -12.90 12.00 12.21
N ARG A 136 -11.63 12.05 11.83
CA ARG A 136 -10.94 13.27 11.38
C ARG A 136 -11.57 13.82 10.11
N TRP A 137 -11.89 12.96 9.14
CA TRP A 137 -12.54 13.39 7.90
C TRP A 137 -13.96 13.92 8.12
N LYS A 138 -14.73 13.29 9.03
CA LYS A 138 -16.07 13.79 9.43
C LYS A 138 -16.03 15.09 10.23
N GLU A 139 -14.93 15.38 10.91
CA GLU A 139 -14.74 16.62 11.66
C GLU A 139 -14.28 17.75 10.73
N GLU A 140 -13.37 17.47 9.79
CA GLU A 140 -13.02 18.37 8.68
C GLU A 140 -14.23 18.70 7.80
N GLU A 141 -15.13 17.74 7.49
CA GLU A 141 -16.40 18.03 6.80
C GLU A 141 -17.36 18.90 7.63
N ARG A 142 -17.30 18.79 8.97
CA ARG A 142 -18.17 19.56 9.88
C ARG A 142 -17.65 20.98 10.07
N GLU A 143 -16.33 21.18 10.10
CA GLU A 143 -15.68 22.49 10.05
C GLU A 143 -15.87 23.16 8.69
N ALA A 144 -15.68 22.45 7.57
CA ALA A 144 -15.89 23.02 6.23
C ALA A 144 -17.34 23.46 5.97
N LYS A 145 -18.33 22.84 6.63
CA LYS A 145 -19.74 23.28 6.61
C LYS A 145 -20.01 24.47 7.52
N LYS A 146 -19.15 24.70 8.52
CA LYS A 146 -19.19 25.85 9.43
C LYS A 146 -18.58 27.10 8.78
N ASP A 147 -17.62 26.89 7.90
CA ASP A 147 -16.94 27.93 7.11
C ASP A 147 -17.73 28.32 5.83
N MET A 148 -18.86 27.65 5.55
CA MET A 148 -19.80 28.07 4.51
C MET A 148 -20.65 29.23 5.05
N GLU A 149 -20.08 30.42 4.89
CA GLU A 149 -20.57 31.76 5.22
C GLU A 149 -22.09 31.93 5.01
N THR A 150 -22.83 32.10 6.11
CA THR A 150 -24.22 32.57 6.09
C THR A 150 -24.22 34.09 6.04
N ASP A 151 -24.95 34.68 5.08
CA ASP A 151 -25.21 36.12 5.08
C ASP A 151 -26.00 36.53 6.34
N SER A 152 -26.07 37.82 6.64
CA SER A 152 -26.64 38.43 7.86
C SER A 152 -28.11 38.08 8.19
N GLU A 153 -28.79 37.33 7.33
CA GLU A 153 -30.16 36.81 7.54
C GLU A 153 -30.26 35.26 7.61
N GLY A 154 -29.14 34.54 7.68
CA GLY A 154 -29.14 33.10 7.98
C GLY A 154 -29.71 32.18 6.88
N ARG A 155 -29.69 32.60 5.61
CA ARG A 155 -30.08 31.75 4.46
C ARG A 155 -28.86 31.24 3.69
N PRO A 156 -28.85 29.97 3.24
CA PRO A 156 -27.75 29.43 2.43
C PRO A 156 -27.74 30.06 1.03
N LYS A 157 -26.59 30.60 0.59
CA LYS A 157 -26.36 31.11 -0.77
C LYS A 157 -26.60 29.98 -1.79
N ARG A 158 -27.68 30.11 -2.55
CA ARG A 158 -28.07 29.19 -3.62
C ARG A 158 -27.50 29.73 -4.92
N ASP A 159 -26.27 29.35 -5.26
CA ASP A 159 -25.75 29.64 -6.60
C ASP A 159 -26.57 28.83 -7.61
N GLY A 160 -27.38 29.57 -8.38
CA GLY A 160 -28.32 29.02 -9.33
C GLY A 160 -27.61 28.36 -10.50
N CYS A 161 -27.57 27.03 -10.51
CA CYS A 161 -27.33 26.25 -11.71
C CYS A 161 -28.63 25.53 -12.09
N GLN A 162 -29.48 26.20 -12.87
CA GLN A 162 -30.63 25.57 -13.52
C GLN A 162 -30.11 24.89 -14.80
N LEU A 163 -29.95 23.55 -14.76
CA LEU A 163 -29.94 22.75 -15.98
C LEU A 163 -31.09 21.74 -15.91
N ALA A 164 -31.98 21.85 -16.89
CA ALA A 164 -33.24 21.14 -16.99
C ALA A 164 -33.10 19.62 -16.96
N ARG A 165 -33.94 18.96 -16.15
CA ARG A 165 -34.20 17.51 -16.25
C ARG A 165 -35.22 17.29 -17.37
N SER A 166 -34.79 16.84 -18.53
CA SER A 166 -35.70 16.28 -19.54
C SER A 166 -35.87 14.78 -19.29
N LYS A 167 -37.09 14.36 -18.92
CA LYS A 167 -37.53 12.96 -18.86
C LYS A 167 -38.26 12.61 -20.16
N LYS A 168 -37.85 11.54 -20.84
CA LYS A 168 -38.59 10.63 -21.77
C LYS A 168 -37.54 9.61 -22.23
N GLY A 169 -37.60 8.30 -22.02
CA GLY A 169 -38.69 7.33 -22.00
C GLY A 169 -38.15 6.15 -22.82
N ARG A 170 -37.60 5.11 -22.17
CA ARG A 170 -37.04 3.92 -22.84
C ARG A 170 -38.15 2.87 -22.96
N GLN A 171 -38.65 2.63 -24.17
CA GLN A 171 -39.40 1.42 -24.49
C GLN A 171 -38.41 0.33 -24.95
N ARG A 172 -38.64 -0.90 -24.49
CA ARG A 172 -37.91 -2.12 -24.84
C ARG A 172 -38.78 -2.88 -25.85
N PRO A 173 -38.29 -3.31 -27.01
CA PRO A 173 -39.00 -4.29 -27.81
C PRO A 173 -38.61 -5.72 -27.42
N GLU A 174 -39.57 -6.62 -27.61
CA GLU A 174 -39.44 -8.09 -27.56
C GLU A 174 -38.63 -8.62 -28.73
#